data_AF-A0A1F7RV80-F1
#
_entry.id   AF-A0A1F7RV80-F1
#
_cell.length_a   1.000
_cell.length_b   1.000
_cell.length_c   1.000
_cell.angle_alpha   90.00
_cell.angle_beta   90.00
_cell.angle_gamma   90.00
#
_symmetry.space_group_name_H-M   'P 1'
#
loop_
_entity.id
_entity.type
_entity.pdbx_description
1 polymer ?
#
loop_
_entity_poly.entity_id
_entity_poly.type
_entity_poly.pdbx_seq_one_letter_code
_entity_poly.pdbx_strand_id
1 'polypeptide(L)'
;MELGIDRQKAQQVLEENVKDPITRLHMLESEAIMKAVAKYLYENNKLTEAEKGGKTSSELAEEWGIIGLLHDIDWELTKNNVVEHGLKMPEILRNAGGTDFLIKTIESHIYPNDNEENYMGAPQFVGKKREGNLEHALASAETLTGLIIATALMMPDKKLASVKPESLVKKYKNKSFAAKCNRETIAECEKFGIELEEFLSVGLIALQEISDRIGL
;
A
#
# COMPACT_ATOMS: atom_id res chain seq x y z
N MET A 1 14.81 8.88 -6.89
CA MET A 1 13.35 8.76 -7.15
C MET A 1 12.84 10.15 -7.44
N GLU A 2 12.19 10.34 -8.58
CA GLU A 2 11.51 11.59 -8.93
C GLU A 2 10.07 11.21 -9.30
N LEU A 3 9.09 11.68 -8.53
CA LEU A 3 7.68 11.32 -8.76
C LEU A 3 7.00 12.22 -9.80
N GLY A 4 7.52 13.42 -10.02
CA GLY A 4 6.94 14.45 -10.91
C GLY A 4 5.73 15.18 -10.31
N ILE A 5 5.26 14.74 -9.15
CA ILE A 5 4.16 15.35 -8.41
C ILE A 5 4.49 15.39 -6.92
N ASP A 6 4.02 16.44 -6.23
CA ASP A 6 4.09 16.55 -4.78
C ASP A 6 2.81 16.03 -4.10
N ARG A 7 2.78 16.05 -2.77
CA ARG A 7 1.65 15.54 -2.01
C ARG A 7 0.37 16.34 -2.21
N GLN A 8 0.46 17.65 -2.45
CA GLN A 8 -0.70 18.50 -2.72
C GLN A 8 -1.32 18.14 -4.06
N LYS A 9 -0.49 17.97 -5.10
CA LYS A 9 -0.94 17.53 -6.41
C LYS A 9 -1.52 16.12 -6.37
N ALA A 10 -0.89 15.20 -5.64
CA ALA A 10 -1.42 13.86 -5.43
C ALA A 10 -2.82 13.88 -4.76
N GLN A 11 -3.05 14.77 -3.79
CA GLN A 11 -4.38 14.95 -3.19
C GLN A 11 -5.41 15.39 -4.21
N GLN A 12 -5.06 16.38 -5.04
CA GLN A 12 -5.95 16.90 -6.08
C GLN A 12 -6.33 15.79 -7.07
N VAL A 13 -5.35 15.00 -7.52
CA VAL A 13 -5.57 13.88 -8.46
C VAL A 13 -6.52 12.84 -7.84
N LEU A 14 -6.31 12.47 -6.58
CA LEU A 14 -7.21 11.58 -5.85
C LEU A 14 -8.65 12.12 -5.82
N GLU A 15 -8.83 13.38 -5.45
CA GLU A 15 -10.14 14.00 -5.32
C GLU A 15 -10.88 14.13 -6.65
N GLU A 16 -10.15 14.38 -7.74
CA GLU A 16 -10.68 14.47 -9.10
C GLU A 16 -11.16 13.12 -9.62
N ASN A 17 -10.41 12.04 -9.38
CA ASN A 17 -10.61 10.75 -10.06
C ASN A 17 -11.37 9.70 -9.24
N VAL A 18 -11.31 9.75 -7.90
CA VAL A 18 -11.98 8.77 -7.02
C VAL A 18 -13.06 9.50 -6.25
N LYS A 19 -14.32 9.09 -6.34
CA LYS A 19 -15.46 9.62 -5.58
C LYS A 19 -15.93 8.65 -4.49
N ASP A 20 -15.65 7.36 -4.64
CA ASP A 20 -16.00 6.35 -3.66
C ASP A 20 -15.27 6.60 -2.32
N PRO A 21 -16.00 6.82 -1.21
CA PRO A 21 -15.38 7.15 0.06
C PRO A 21 -14.57 5.98 0.64
N ILE A 22 -14.96 4.73 0.38
CA ILE A 22 -14.26 3.55 0.89
C ILE A 22 -12.92 3.38 0.17
N THR A 23 -12.88 3.57 -1.15
CA THR A 23 -11.63 3.57 -1.91
C THR A 23 -10.68 4.68 -1.45
N ARG A 24 -11.20 5.90 -1.19
CA ARG A 24 -10.38 6.98 -0.63
C ARG A 24 -9.80 6.63 0.75
N LEU A 25 -10.57 5.96 1.61
CA LEU A 25 -10.09 5.51 2.92
C LEU A 25 -8.95 4.49 2.76
N HIS A 26 -9.15 3.48 1.90
CA HIS A 26 -8.11 2.49 1.60
C HIS A 26 -6.81 3.13 1.10
N MET A 27 -6.91 4.12 0.20
CA MET A 27 -5.76 4.87 -0.30
C MET A 27 -5.05 5.68 0.80
N LEU A 28 -5.80 6.28 1.73
CA LEU A 28 -5.23 6.99 2.89
C LEU A 28 -4.57 6.04 3.89
N GLU A 29 -5.14 4.85 4.09
CA GLU A 29 -4.56 3.78 4.90
C GLU A 29 -3.22 3.31 4.30
N SER A 30 -3.19 3.04 3.00
CA SER A 30 -1.99 2.66 2.26
C SER A 30 -0.91 3.75 2.33
N GLU A 31 -1.28 5.03 2.18
CA GLU A 31 -0.36 6.16 2.38
C GLU A 31 0.29 6.13 3.77
N ALA A 32 -0.50 5.93 4.83
CA ALA A 32 -0.01 5.96 6.20
C ALA A 32 0.96 4.80 6.49
N ILE A 33 0.62 3.58 6.05
CA ILE A 33 1.50 2.43 6.20
C ILE A 33 2.79 2.64 5.40
N MET A 34 2.71 3.12 4.16
CA MET A 34 3.90 3.38 3.34
C MET A 34 4.84 4.41 3.96
N LYS A 35 4.31 5.48 4.56
CA LYS A 35 5.10 6.46 5.33
C LYS A 35 5.81 5.82 6.50
N ALA A 36 5.11 4.99 7.27
CA ALA A 36 5.68 4.32 8.44
C ALA A 36 6.77 3.30 8.06
N VAL A 37 6.54 2.53 6.99
CA VAL A 37 7.52 1.57 6.46
C VAL A 37 8.78 2.28 5.97
N ALA A 38 8.64 3.36 5.20
CA ALA A 38 9.79 4.13 4.72
C ALA A 38 10.66 4.66 5.87
N LYS A 39 10.04 5.22 6.91
CA LYS A 39 10.73 5.68 8.12
C LYS A 39 11.43 4.52 8.84
N TYR A 40 10.70 3.41 9.05
CA TYR A 40 11.24 2.23 9.70
C TYR A 40 12.51 1.73 8.99
N LEU A 41 12.43 1.55 7.67
CA LEU A 41 13.56 1.05 6.89
C LEU A 41 14.75 2.02 6.91
N TYR A 42 14.48 3.32 6.85
CA TYR A 42 15.52 4.35 6.93
C TYR A 42 16.22 4.34 8.29
N GLU A 43 15.45 4.39 9.38
CA GLU A 43 15.94 4.49 10.76
C GLU A 43 16.68 3.23 11.22
N ASN A 44 16.30 2.07 10.68
CA ASN A 44 16.93 0.78 10.97
C ASN A 44 18.05 0.41 9.97
N ASN A 45 18.51 1.36 9.14
CA ASN A 45 19.58 1.14 8.14
C ASN A 45 19.31 -0.05 7.19
N LYS A 46 18.05 -0.27 6.84
CA LYS A 46 17.61 -1.32 5.91
C LYS A 46 17.63 -0.86 4.45
N LEU A 47 17.79 0.43 4.20
CA LEU A 47 17.90 1.02 2.87
C LEU A 47 19.35 1.31 2.51
N THR A 48 19.71 1.01 1.27
CA THR A 48 20.97 1.42 0.64
C THR A 48 20.99 2.94 0.37
N GLU A 49 22.18 3.51 0.17
CA GLU A 49 22.31 4.93 -0.20
C GLU A 49 21.63 5.26 -1.52
N ALA A 50 21.57 4.30 -2.45
CA ALA A 50 20.85 4.45 -3.71
C ALA A 50 19.33 4.55 -3.49
N GLU A 51 18.78 3.75 -2.59
CA GLU A 51 17.35 3.78 -2.23
C GLU A 51 16.99 5.05 -1.45
N LYS A 52 17.88 5.52 -0.56
CA LYS A 52 17.71 6.82 0.12
C LYS A 52 17.79 7.97 -0.88
N GLY A 53 18.66 7.88 -1.88
CA GLY A 53 18.82 8.90 -2.92
C GLY A 53 19.19 10.28 -2.37
N GLY A 54 19.93 10.33 -1.25
CA GLY A 54 20.32 11.58 -0.58
C GLY A 54 19.20 12.28 0.20
N LYS A 55 18.03 11.66 0.34
CA LYS A 55 16.87 12.22 1.05
C LYS A 55 16.93 11.95 2.54
N THR A 56 16.29 12.82 3.32
CA THR A 56 15.95 12.56 4.71
C THR A 56 14.87 11.47 4.83
N SER A 57 14.71 10.89 6.03
CA SER A 57 13.62 9.94 6.29
C SER A 57 12.23 10.53 6.04
N SER A 58 12.05 11.83 6.29
CA SER A 58 10.76 12.51 6.10
C SER A 58 10.43 12.70 4.62
N GLU A 59 11.39 13.16 3.80
CA GLU A 59 11.20 13.32 2.35
C GLU A 59 10.95 11.97 1.69
N LEU A 60 11.70 10.95 2.10
CA LEU A 60 11.51 9.59 1.61
C LEU A 60 10.12 9.04 1.96
N ALA A 61 9.69 9.24 3.20
CA ALA A 61 8.36 8.83 3.64
C ALA A 61 7.24 9.55 2.88
N GLU A 62 7.41 10.83 2.57
CA GLU A 62 6.44 11.57 1.76
C GLU A 62 6.32 10.98 0.35
N GLU A 63 7.43 10.64 -0.31
CA GLU A 63 7.40 9.99 -1.63
C GLU A 63 6.72 8.61 -1.59
N TRP A 64 7.07 7.77 -0.63
CA TRP A 64 6.44 6.45 -0.44
C TRP A 64 4.94 6.59 -0.13
N GLY A 65 4.59 7.59 0.67
CA GLY A 65 3.20 7.94 0.97
C GLY A 65 2.40 8.35 -0.26
N ILE A 66 2.98 9.16 -1.17
CA ILE A 66 2.32 9.53 -2.44
C ILE A 66 2.03 8.30 -3.30
N ILE A 67 2.97 7.36 -3.37
CA ILE A 67 2.80 6.10 -4.10
C ILE A 67 1.65 5.29 -3.49
N GLY A 68 1.65 5.11 -2.16
CA GLY A 68 0.55 4.43 -1.45
C GLY A 68 -0.80 5.14 -1.62
N LEU A 69 -0.82 6.47 -1.65
CA LEU A 69 -2.04 7.26 -1.85
C LEU A 69 -2.64 7.04 -3.23
N LEU A 70 -1.82 6.90 -4.27
CA LEU A 70 -2.27 6.91 -5.66
C LEU A 70 -2.41 5.52 -6.29
N HIS A 71 -2.11 4.44 -5.55
CA HIS A 71 -2.00 3.11 -6.12
C HIS A 71 -3.29 2.68 -6.86
N ASP A 72 -4.44 2.93 -6.24
CA ASP A 72 -5.77 2.55 -6.71
C ASP A 72 -6.51 3.65 -7.51
N ILE A 73 -5.78 4.59 -8.11
CA ILE A 73 -6.39 5.78 -8.74
C ILE A 73 -7.37 5.48 -9.87
N ASP A 74 -7.29 4.29 -10.47
CA ASP A 74 -8.24 3.82 -11.48
C ASP A 74 -9.25 2.78 -11.00
N TRP A 75 -9.23 2.40 -9.72
CA TRP A 75 -10.07 1.32 -9.19
C TRP A 75 -11.56 1.59 -9.41
N GLU A 76 -12.03 2.82 -9.20
CA GLU A 76 -13.45 3.14 -9.37
C GLU A 76 -13.94 2.93 -10.82
N LEU A 77 -13.05 3.16 -11.80
CA LEU A 77 -13.33 2.96 -13.22
C LEU A 77 -13.30 1.47 -13.61
N THR A 78 -12.52 0.67 -12.90
CA THR A 78 -12.13 -0.69 -13.30
C THR A 78 -12.70 -1.79 -12.40
N LYS A 79 -13.25 -1.48 -11.22
CA LYS A 79 -13.75 -2.46 -10.23
C LYS A 79 -14.79 -3.47 -10.72
N ASN A 80 -15.48 -3.16 -11.82
CA ASN A 80 -16.44 -4.08 -12.45
C ASN A 80 -15.78 -5.11 -13.38
N ASN A 81 -14.50 -4.92 -13.71
CA ASN A 81 -13.66 -5.81 -14.49
C ASN A 81 -12.22 -5.73 -13.99
N VAL A 82 -11.85 -6.58 -13.03
CA VAL A 82 -10.52 -6.56 -12.37
C VAL A 82 -9.34 -6.69 -13.35
N VAL A 83 -9.56 -7.28 -14.54
CA VAL A 83 -8.54 -7.36 -15.60
C VAL A 83 -8.14 -5.98 -16.12
N GLU A 84 -9.00 -4.96 -15.98
CA GLU A 84 -8.72 -3.58 -16.40
C GLU A 84 -8.00 -2.74 -15.34
N HIS A 85 -7.92 -3.21 -14.10
CA HIS A 85 -7.28 -2.45 -13.02
C HIS A 85 -5.80 -2.23 -13.30
N GLY A 86 -5.35 -0.98 -13.13
CA GLY A 86 -4.03 -0.49 -13.51
C GLY A 86 -3.87 -0.10 -14.97
N LEU A 87 -4.85 -0.35 -15.85
CA LEU A 87 -4.74 0.01 -17.27
C LEU A 87 -5.11 1.46 -17.56
N LYS A 88 -5.85 2.13 -16.68
CA LYS A 88 -6.23 3.55 -16.85
C LYS A 88 -5.34 4.48 -16.03
N MET A 89 -4.78 3.97 -14.94
CA MET A 89 -3.88 4.71 -14.05
C MET A 89 -2.71 5.42 -14.78
N PRO A 90 -2.00 4.79 -15.75
CA PRO A 90 -0.87 5.44 -16.40
C PRO A 90 -1.24 6.74 -17.11
N GLU A 91 -2.41 6.79 -17.76
CA GLU A 91 -2.88 8.01 -18.43
C GLU A 91 -3.23 9.10 -17.41
N ILE A 92 -3.95 8.73 -16.35
CA ILE A 92 -4.33 9.65 -15.26
C ILE A 92 -3.09 10.29 -14.65
N LEU A 93 -2.08 9.49 -14.30
CA LEU A 93 -0.86 9.99 -13.66
C LEU A 93 0.01 10.79 -14.61
N ARG A 94 0.18 10.39 -15.88
CA ARG A 94 0.94 11.20 -16.87
C ARG A 94 0.31 12.57 -17.06
N ASN A 95 -1.01 12.65 -17.18
CA ASN A 95 -1.73 13.91 -17.32
C ASN A 95 -1.56 14.83 -16.10
N ALA A 96 -1.34 14.25 -14.91
CA ALA A 96 -1.07 14.99 -13.69
C ALA A 96 0.39 15.45 -13.53
N GLY A 97 1.30 15.04 -14.42
CA GLY A 97 2.74 15.30 -14.34
C GLY A 97 3.56 14.16 -13.70
N GLY A 98 2.93 13.03 -13.40
CA GLY A 98 3.58 11.85 -12.84
C GLY A 98 4.63 11.26 -13.80
N THR A 99 5.78 10.88 -13.25
CA THR A 99 6.87 10.27 -14.03
C THR A 99 6.60 8.79 -14.35
N ASP A 100 7.34 8.26 -15.33
CA ASP A 100 7.34 6.81 -15.58
C ASP A 100 7.83 5.99 -14.37
N PHE A 101 8.65 6.58 -13.49
CA PHE A 101 9.05 5.94 -12.25
C PHE A 101 7.84 5.75 -11.33
N LEU A 102 7.08 6.81 -11.05
CA LEU A 102 5.86 6.74 -10.23
C LEU A 102 4.87 5.72 -10.81
N ILE A 103 4.63 5.78 -12.12
CA ILE A 103 3.67 4.91 -12.80
C ILE A 103 4.09 3.45 -12.68
N LYS A 104 5.33 3.12 -13.03
CA LYS A 104 5.81 1.72 -12.98
C LYS A 104 5.83 1.17 -11.55
N THR A 105 6.20 1.99 -10.58
CA THR A 105 6.14 1.58 -9.17
C THR A 105 4.70 1.35 -8.73
N ILE A 106 3.75 2.20 -9.15
CA ILE A 106 2.35 1.90 -8.86
C ILE A 106 1.92 0.63 -9.60
N GLU A 107 2.22 0.43 -10.88
CA GLU A 107 1.91 -0.83 -11.59
C GLU A 107 2.44 -2.09 -10.87
N SER A 108 3.44 -1.98 -9.99
CA SER A 108 3.97 -3.14 -9.27
C SER A 108 3.00 -3.72 -8.23
N HIS A 109 2.01 -2.95 -7.73
CA HIS A 109 1.03 -3.45 -6.75
C HIS A 109 0.11 -4.51 -7.37
N ILE A 110 -0.18 -4.41 -8.67
CA ILE A 110 -1.00 -5.38 -9.40
C ILE A 110 -0.18 -6.53 -9.98
N TYR A 111 1.13 -6.59 -9.82
CA TYR A 111 1.91 -7.74 -10.28
C TYR A 111 1.57 -8.99 -9.46
N PRO A 112 1.63 -10.20 -10.05
CA PRO A 112 1.44 -11.42 -9.29
C PRO A 112 2.51 -11.55 -8.22
N ASN A 113 2.14 -12.06 -7.03
CA ASN A 113 3.15 -12.56 -6.09
C ASN A 113 3.73 -13.90 -6.59
N ASP A 114 4.87 -14.33 -6.02
CA ASP A 114 5.60 -15.52 -6.48
C ASP A 114 4.80 -16.83 -6.40
N ASN A 115 3.74 -16.87 -5.58
CA ASN A 115 2.92 -18.05 -5.33
C ASN A 115 1.51 -17.92 -5.93
N GLU A 116 1.26 -16.91 -6.76
CA GLU A 116 -0.07 -16.63 -7.30
C GLU A 116 -0.36 -17.49 -8.54
N GLU A 117 -0.99 -18.65 -8.33
CA GLU A 117 -1.32 -19.59 -9.41
C GLU A 117 -2.46 -19.10 -10.33
N ASN A 118 -3.33 -18.23 -9.83
CA ASN A 118 -4.53 -17.75 -10.52
C ASN A 118 -4.57 -16.23 -10.63
N TYR A 119 -3.56 -15.65 -11.30
CA TYR A 119 -3.48 -14.21 -11.52
C TYR A 119 -4.67 -13.70 -12.36
N MET A 120 -5.41 -12.73 -11.82
CA MET A 120 -6.64 -12.19 -12.44
C MET A 120 -6.47 -10.79 -13.05
N GLY A 121 -5.27 -10.21 -13.00
CA GLY A 121 -5.00 -8.91 -13.59
C GLY A 121 -4.78 -8.96 -15.11
N ALA A 122 -4.41 -7.81 -15.68
CA ALA A 122 -4.24 -7.68 -17.11
C ALA A 122 -3.15 -8.62 -17.68
N PRO A 123 -3.33 -9.21 -18.88
CA PRO A 123 -2.34 -10.10 -19.49
C PRO A 123 -0.92 -9.52 -19.62
N GLN A 124 -0.79 -8.20 -19.72
CA GLN A 124 0.51 -7.52 -19.83
C GLN A 124 1.35 -7.54 -18.54
N PHE A 125 0.72 -7.84 -17.41
CA PHE A 125 1.40 -7.96 -16.11
C PHE A 125 1.72 -9.42 -15.76
N VAL A 126 1.26 -10.38 -16.58
CA VAL A 126 1.61 -11.80 -16.42
C VAL A 126 3.13 -11.96 -16.53
N GLY A 127 3.73 -12.57 -15.51
CA GLY A 127 5.18 -12.81 -15.44
C GLY A 127 6.01 -11.59 -15.03
N LYS A 128 5.38 -10.43 -14.79
CA LYS A 128 6.04 -9.31 -14.11
C LYS A 128 6.31 -9.70 -12.66
N LYS A 129 7.41 -9.17 -12.12
CA LYS A 129 7.83 -9.38 -10.74
C LYS A 129 8.09 -8.04 -10.09
N ARG A 130 7.72 -7.94 -8.82
CA ARG A 130 8.15 -6.82 -7.98
C ARG A 130 9.65 -6.90 -7.76
N GLU A 131 10.32 -5.77 -7.89
CA GLU A 131 11.75 -5.64 -7.69
C GLU A 131 12.06 -4.55 -6.66
N GLY A 132 12.91 -4.90 -5.69
CA GLY A 132 13.39 -3.96 -4.68
C GLY A 132 12.40 -3.65 -3.57
N ASN A 133 12.86 -2.86 -2.60
CA ASN A 133 12.16 -2.66 -1.35
C ASN A 133 10.82 -1.91 -1.51
N LEU A 134 10.78 -0.89 -2.38
CA LEU A 134 9.61 -0.04 -2.57
C LEU A 134 8.42 -0.77 -3.18
N GLU A 135 8.65 -1.62 -4.19
CA GLU A 135 7.58 -2.34 -4.87
C GLU A 135 6.96 -3.43 -3.99
N HIS A 136 7.80 -4.18 -3.25
CA HIS A 136 7.32 -5.13 -2.25
C HIS A 136 6.59 -4.42 -1.10
N ALA A 137 7.12 -3.29 -0.63
CA ALA A 137 6.47 -2.50 0.40
C ALA A 137 5.08 -2.01 -0.02
N LEU A 138 4.91 -1.54 -1.26
CA LEU A 138 3.63 -1.09 -1.77
C LEU A 138 2.58 -2.21 -1.70
N ALA A 139 2.88 -3.37 -2.28
CA ALA A 139 1.96 -4.51 -2.31
C ALA A 139 1.66 -5.03 -0.89
N SER A 140 2.68 -5.19 -0.05
CA SER A 140 2.46 -5.63 1.34
C SER A 140 1.64 -4.63 2.14
N ALA A 141 1.89 -3.33 1.97
CA ALA A 141 1.23 -2.27 2.72
C ALA A 141 -0.25 -2.14 2.34
N GLU A 142 -0.57 -2.06 1.04
CA GLU A 142 -1.97 -1.97 0.61
C GLU A 142 -2.76 -3.20 1.05
N THR A 143 -2.20 -4.41 0.88
CA THR A 143 -2.91 -5.63 1.25
C THR A 143 -3.12 -5.73 2.77
N LEU A 144 -2.16 -5.22 3.56
CA LEU A 144 -2.23 -5.22 5.02
C LEU A 144 -3.37 -4.36 5.56
N THR A 145 -3.73 -3.26 4.88
CA THR A 145 -4.83 -2.37 5.32
C THR A 145 -6.11 -3.18 5.60
N GLY A 146 -6.55 -4.01 4.67
CA GLY A 146 -7.77 -4.80 4.80
C GLY A 146 -7.75 -5.79 5.97
N LEU A 147 -6.58 -6.34 6.32
CA LEU A 147 -6.43 -7.22 7.48
C LEU A 147 -6.59 -6.43 8.79
N ILE A 148 -5.99 -5.25 8.89
CA ILE A 148 -6.08 -4.38 10.07
C ILE A 148 -7.51 -3.88 10.24
N ILE A 149 -8.12 -3.34 9.18
CA ILE A 149 -9.48 -2.81 9.19
C ILE A 149 -10.49 -3.91 9.55
N ALA A 150 -10.38 -5.09 8.95
CA ALA A 150 -11.24 -6.22 9.34
C ALA A 150 -11.06 -6.60 10.82
N THR A 151 -9.84 -6.51 11.34
CA THR A 151 -9.56 -6.80 12.75
C THR A 151 -10.20 -5.76 13.67
N ALA A 152 -10.14 -4.47 13.33
CA ALA A 152 -10.80 -3.40 14.06
C ALA A 152 -12.33 -3.59 14.08
N LEU A 153 -12.93 -3.92 12.94
CA LEU A 153 -14.38 -4.14 12.82
C LEU A 153 -14.91 -5.33 13.64
N MET A 154 -14.03 -6.25 14.06
CA MET A 154 -14.37 -7.35 14.96
C MET A 154 -14.33 -6.96 16.44
N MET A 155 -13.77 -5.79 16.78
CA MET A 155 -13.75 -5.30 18.16
C MET A 155 -15.16 -4.87 18.57
N PRO A 156 -15.58 -5.05 19.83
CA PRO A 156 -16.90 -4.63 20.29
C PRO A 156 -17.21 -3.14 20.06
N ASP A 157 -16.20 -2.28 20.17
CA ASP A 157 -16.28 -0.84 19.94
C ASP A 157 -15.94 -0.43 18.50
N LYS A 158 -15.51 -1.39 17.67
CA LYS A 158 -15.03 -1.21 16.30
C LYS A 158 -13.87 -0.23 16.16
N LYS A 159 -13.04 -0.10 17.20
CA LYS A 159 -11.93 0.87 17.21
C LYS A 159 -10.57 0.26 16.95
N LEU A 160 -9.72 0.98 16.21
CA LEU A 160 -8.30 0.64 16.03
C LEU A 160 -7.52 0.69 17.34
N ALA A 161 -7.87 1.61 18.25
CA ALA A 161 -7.26 1.72 19.57
C ALA A 161 -7.41 0.44 20.42
N SER A 162 -8.42 -0.38 20.13
CA SER A 162 -8.71 -1.64 20.84
C SER A 162 -7.99 -2.85 20.22
N VAL A 163 -7.40 -2.71 19.03
CA VAL A 163 -6.64 -3.77 18.37
C VAL A 163 -5.23 -3.84 18.96
N LYS A 164 -4.82 -5.04 19.38
CA LYS A 164 -3.46 -5.31 19.88
C LYS A 164 -2.62 -6.07 18.86
N PRO A 165 -1.29 -5.89 18.80
CA PRO A 165 -0.42 -6.61 17.88
C PRO A 165 -0.63 -8.13 17.88
N GLU A 166 -0.76 -8.75 19.06
CA GLU A 166 -0.92 -10.20 19.18
C GLU A 166 -2.26 -10.67 18.61
N SER A 167 -3.29 -9.82 18.66
CA SER A 167 -4.59 -10.12 18.06
C SER A 167 -4.50 -10.08 16.53
N LEU A 168 -3.76 -9.11 15.98
CA LEU A 168 -3.53 -8.99 14.55
C LEU A 168 -2.70 -10.17 14.00
N VAL A 169 -1.65 -10.59 14.70
CA VAL A 169 -0.87 -11.79 14.36
C VAL A 169 -1.75 -13.05 14.32
N LYS A 170 -2.67 -13.22 15.28
CA LYS A 170 -3.63 -14.34 15.26
C LYS A 170 -4.57 -14.26 14.06
N LYS A 171 -5.03 -13.06 13.69
CA LYS A 171 -5.89 -12.83 12.51
C LYS A 171 -5.15 -13.08 11.20
N TYR A 172 -3.89 -12.68 11.11
CA TYR A 172 -3.02 -13.01 9.98
C TYR A 172 -2.93 -14.53 9.77
N LYS A 173 -2.64 -15.29 10.83
CA LYS A 173 -2.51 -16.77 10.78
C LYS A 173 -3.82 -17.47 10.39
N ASN A 174 -4.98 -16.85 10.64
CA ASN A 174 -6.27 -17.37 10.21
C ASN A 174 -6.56 -16.98 8.75
N LYS A 175 -6.26 -17.88 7.80
CA LYS A 175 -6.46 -17.64 6.35
C LYS A 175 -7.92 -17.42 5.94
N SER A 176 -8.92 -17.89 6.70
CA SER A 176 -10.33 -17.66 6.36
C SER A 176 -10.84 -16.28 6.79
N PHE A 177 -10.16 -15.65 7.76
CA PHE A 177 -10.48 -14.30 8.18
C PHE A 177 -9.96 -13.30 7.14
N ALA A 178 -10.77 -12.32 6.72
CA ALA A 178 -10.37 -11.38 5.67
C ALA A 178 -9.72 -12.10 4.47
N ALA A 179 -10.43 -13.12 3.94
CA ALA A 179 -9.88 -14.06 2.95
C ALA A 179 -9.43 -13.40 1.63
N LYS A 180 -9.86 -12.16 1.37
CA LYS A 180 -9.40 -11.35 0.23
C LYS A 180 -8.00 -10.75 0.43
N CYS A 181 -7.52 -10.62 1.67
CA CYS A 181 -6.18 -10.13 1.95
C CYS A 181 -5.18 -11.25 1.78
N ASN A 182 -4.40 -11.22 0.70
CA ASN A 182 -3.43 -12.28 0.40
C ASN A 182 -2.32 -12.29 1.46
N ARG A 183 -2.16 -13.41 2.17
CA ARG A 183 -1.15 -13.54 3.24
C ARG A 183 0.27 -13.58 2.70
N GLU A 184 0.47 -14.15 1.53
CA GLU A 184 1.78 -14.25 0.89
C GLU A 184 2.24 -12.89 0.39
N THR A 185 1.31 -12.03 -0.08
CA THR A 185 1.61 -10.63 -0.43
C THR A 185 1.98 -9.80 0.81
N ILE A 186 1.27 -9.96 1.94
CA ILE A 186 1.67 -9.33 3.22
C ILE A 186 3.05 -9.82 3.65
N ALA A 187 3.35 -11.12 3.49
CA ALA A 187 4.63 -11.72 3.87
C ALA A 187 5.82 -11.26 3.00
N GLU A 188 5.59 -10.56 1.88
CA GLU A 188 6.68 -9.94 1.13
C GLU A 188 7.43 -8.86 1.94
N CYS A 189 6.92 -8.48 3.12
CA CYS A 189 7.66 -7.70 4.11
C CYS A 189 9.06 -8.23 4.43
N GLU A 190 9.22 -9.55 4.44
CA GLU A 190 10.52 -10.17 4.68
C GLU A 190 11.50 -9.92 3.52
N LYS A 191 11.00 -9.73 2.28
CA LYS A 191 11.82 -9.42 1.11
C LYS A 191 12.42 -8.02 1.15
N PHE A 192 11.77 -7.09 1.86
CA PHE A 192 12.29 -5.74 2.09
C PHE A 192 12.84 -5.52 3.50
N GLY A 193 13.09 -6.60 4.24
CA GLY A 193 13.91 -6.58 5.45
C GLY A 193 13.16 -6.23 6.74
N ILE A 194 11.83 -6.36 6.78
CA ILE A 194 11.01 -6.27 7.99
C ILE A 194 10.44 -7.65 8.32
N GLU A 195 10.66 -8.11 9.56
CA GLU A 195 10.03 -9.35 10.05
C GLU A 195 8.51 -9.20 10.08
N LEU A 196 7.78 -10.28 9.78
CA LEU A 196 6.32 -10.23 9.67
C LEU A 196 5.62 -9.60 10.89
N GLU A 197 5.98 -10.01 12.11
CA GLU A 197 5.34 -9.49 13.33
C GLU A 197 5.63 -7.99 13.55
N GLU A 198 6.83 -7.53 13.16
CA GLU A 198 7.20 -6.12 13.18
C GLU A 198 6.39 -5.35 12.13
N PHE A 199 6.28 -5.87 10.91
CA PHE A 199 5.54 -5.24 9.82
C PHE A 199 4.05 -5.07 10.16
N LEU A 200 3.42 -6.11 10.72
CA LEU A 200 2.04 -6.03 11.22
C LEU A 200 1.88 -4.95 12.29
N SER A 201 2.88 -4.81 13.17
CA SER A 201 2.88 -3.80 14.23
C SER A 201 3.08 -2.39 13.68
N VAL A 202 4.01 -2.19 12.74
CA VAL A 202 4.25 -0.92 12.04
C VAL A 202 2.98 -0.45 11.34
N GLY A 203 2.33 -1.33 10.58
CA GLY A 203 1.08 -0.99 9.89
C GLY A 203 -0.06 -0.66 10.86
N LEU A 204 -0.22 -1.44 11.94
CA LEU A 204 -1.25 -1.18 12.95
C LEU A 204 -1.08 0.19 13.61
N ILE A 205 0.14 0.52 14.05
CA ILE A 205 0.45 1.81 14.68
C ILE A 205 0.19 2.95 13.70
N ALA A 206 0.62 2.81 12.44
CA ALA A 206 0.39 3.81 11.41
C ALA A 206 -1.10 4.13 11.21
N LEU A 207 -1.97 3.11 11.21
CA LEU A 207 -3.41 3.31 11.09
C LEU A 207 -4.03 3.87 12.38
N GLN A 208 -3.51 3.52 13.55
CA GLN A 208 -3.93 4.11 14.82
C GLN A 208 -3.66 5.62 14.87
N GLU A 209 -2.55 6.10 14.30
CA GLU A 209 -2.21 7.53 14.24
C GLU A 209 -3.18 8.35 13.38
N ILE A 210 -3.89 7.71 12.43
CA ILE A 210 -4.85 8.36 11.55
C ILE A 210 -6.30 7.93 11.81
N SER A 211 -6.57 7.25 12.93
CA SER A 211 -7.86 6.57 13.17
C SER A 211 -9.06 7.52 13.07
N ASP A 212 -8.94 8.74 13.59
CA ASP A 212 -9.94 9.80 13.48
C ASP A 212 -10.28 10.17 12.02
N ARG A 213 -9.30 10.09 11.11
CA ARG A 213 -9.47 10.40 9.68
C ARG A 213 -10.14 9.26 8.92
N ILE A 214 -9.99 8.02 9.39
CA ILE A 214 -10.53 6.82 8.75
C ILE A 214 -11.78 6.26 9.46
N GLY A 215 -12.23 6.92 10.52
CA GLY A 215 -13.50 6.63 11.19
C GLY A 215 -13.47 5.37 12.07
N LEU A 216 -12.29 5.01 12.59
CA LEU A 216 -12.04 3.84 13.44
C LEU A 216 -11.23 4.22 14.69
#